data_AF-A0A330LV88-F1
#
_entry.id   AF-A0A330LV88-F1
#
_cell.length_a   1.000
_cell.length_b   1.000
_cell.length_c   1.000
_cell.angle_alpha   90.00
_cell.angle_beta   90.00
_cell.angle_gamma   90.00
#
_symmetry.space_group_name_H-M   'P 1'
#
loop_
_entity.id
_entity.type
_entity.pdbx_description
1 polymer ?
#
loop_
_entity_poly.entity_id
_entity_poly.type
_entity_poly.pdbx_seq_one_letter_code
_entity_poly.pdbx_strand_id
1 'polypeptide(L)'
;MSGAYTQHQLEEVFGRHQLTVSGNVVVDNRMDMSEAVCHGLGVGFVLEQDLRPDPRFIMLPIVEATDDVVEHEVWIKNRRSLPGIRDFIQLAMELRCGTFISAEVS
;
A
#
# COMPACT_ATOMS: atom_id res chain seq x y z
N MET A 1 -12.58 -11.67 -4.32
CA MET A 1 -11.19 -11.39 -4.72
C MET A 1 -10.31 -11.70 -3.52
N SER A 2 -9.48 -12.74 -3.61
CA SER A 2 -8.50 -13.08 -2.59
C SER A 2 -7.15 -12.81 -3.21
N GLY A 3 -6.43 -11.80 -2.72
CA GLY A 3 -5.17 -11.33 -3.27
C GLY A 3 -4.88 -9.89 -2.84
N ALA A 4 -3.60 -9.55 -2.67
CA ALA A 4 -3.20 -8.18 -2.38
C ALA A 4 -3.49 -7.26 -3.58
N TYR A 5 -3.85 -6.00 -3.32
CA TYR A 5 -4.12 -5.02 -4.39
C TYR A 5 -2.92 -4.85 -5.35
N THR A 6 -1.69 -4.82 -4.80
CA THR A 6 -0.45 -4.74 -5.59
C THR A 6 -0.32 -5.89 -6.60
N GLN A 7 -0.71 -7.11 -6.21
CA GLN A 7 -0.68 -8.26 -7.12
C GLN A 7 -1.65 -8.07 -8.29
N HIS A 8 -2.89 -7.62 -8.01
CA HIS A 8 -3.87 -7.34 -9.04
C HIS A 8 -3.36 -6.27 -10.03
N GLN A 9 -2.77 -5.18 -9.52
CA GLN A 9 -2.21 -4.13 -10.38
C GLN A 9 -1.10 -4.65 -11.28
N LEU A 10 -0.21 -5.50 -10.77
CA LEU A 10 0.85 -6.09 -11.59
C LEU A 10 0.29 -7.00 -12.67
N GLU A 11 -0.67 -7.86 -12.33
CA GLU A 11 -1.33 -8.74 -13.29
C GLU A 11 -1.99 -7.93 -14.43
N GLU A 12 -2.62 -6.80 -14.10
CA GLU A 12 -3.21 -5.90 -15.08
C GLU A 12 -2.14 -5.22 -15.96
N VAL A 13 -1.07 -4.67 -15.37
CA VAL A 13 0.05 -4.07 -16.09
C VAL A 13 0.70 -5.09 -17.04
N PHE A 14 1.08 -6.27 -16.55
CA PHE A 14 1.68 -7.30 -17.38
C PHE A 14 0.72 -7.77 -18.49
N GLY A 15 -0.57 -7.93 -18.16
CA GLY A 15 -1.60 -8.30 -19.12
C GLY A 15 -1.76 -7.29 -20.25
N ARG A 16 -1.76 -5.98 -19.94
CA ARG A 16 -1.81 -4.90 -20.95
C ARG A 16 -0.63 -4.96 -21.92
N HIS A 17 0.53 -5.40 -21.45
CA HIS A 17 1.76 -5.51 -22.24
C HIS A 17 2.02 -6.91 -22.82
N GLN A 18 1.08 -7.86 -22.68
CA GLN A 18 1.21 -9.24 -23.17
C GLN A 18 2.46 -9.95 -22.63
N LEU A 19 2.82 -9.62 -21.39
CA LEU A 19 3.94 -10.24 -20.69
C LEU A 19 3.43 -11.36 -19.79
N THR A 20 4.08 -12.51 -19.86
CA THR A 20 3.84 -13.63 -18.94
C THR A 20 4.86 -13.55 -17.81
N VAL A 21 4.38 -13.54 -16.57
CA VAL A 21 5.22 -13.49 -15.37
C VAL A 21 5.01 -14.75 -14.55
N SER A 22 6.10 -15.35 -14.09
CA SER A 22 6.08 -16.48 -13.16
C SER A 22 6.85 -16.11 -11.90
N GLY A 23 6.17 -16.10 -10.76
CA GLY A 23 6.82 -16.01 -9.46
C GLY A 23 7.36 -17.38 -9.05
N ASN A 24 8.65 -17.45 -8.70
CA ASN A 24 9.27 -18.67 -8.17
C ASN A 24 9.16 -18.77 -6.64
N VAL A 25 8.66 -17.71 -5.99
CA VAL A 25 8.48 -17.60 -4.54
C VAL A 25 7.16 -16.90 -4.29
N VAL A 26 6.31 -17.52 -3.47
CA VAL A 26 5.10 -16.92 -2.93
C VAL A 26 5.35 -16.62 -1.46
N VAL A 27 5.13 -15.38 -1.07
CA VAL A 27 5.27 -14.90 0.31
C VAL A 27 3.94 -14.29 0.75
N ASP A 28 3.52 -14.59 1.97
CA ASP A 28 2.20 -14.22 2.47
C ASP A 28 2.13 -12.80 3.03
N ASN A 29 3.26 -12.17 3.33
CA ASN A 29 3.29 -10.82 3.86
C ASN A 29 4.50 -9.99 3.38
N ARG A 30 4.40 -8.67 3.58
CA ARG A 30 5.41 -7.69 3.14
C ARG A 30 6.77 -7.81 3.83
N MET A 31 6.80 -8.30 5.07
CA MET A 31 8.06 -8.47 5.81
C MET A 31 8.85 -9.63 5.21
N ASP A 32 8.17 -10.74 4.94
CA ASP A 32 8.77 -11.91 4.29
C ASP A 32 9.22 -11.59 2.86
N MET A 33 8.45 -10.77 2.13
CA MET A 33 8.89 -10.26 0.81
C MET A 33 10.17 -9.43 0.91
N SER A 34 10.24 -8.51 1.88
CA SER A 34 11.41 -7.65 2.08
C SER A 34 12.66 -8.47 2.38
N GLU A 35 12.56 -9.43 3.30
CA GLU A 35 13.68 -10.31 3.64
C GLU A 35 14.07 -11.22 2.46
N ALA A 36 13.10 -11.75 1.70
CA ALA A 36 13.41 -12.54 0.52
C ALA A 36 14.21 -11.76 -0.53
N VAL A 37 13.84 -10.50 -0.78
CA VAL A 37 14.58 -9.60 -1.68
C VAL A 37 15.97 -9.29 -1.12
N CYS A 38 16.08 -8.97 0.19
CA CYS A 38 17.38 -8.74 0.83
C CYS A 38 18.35 -9.93 0.70
N HIS A 39 17.82 -11.15 0.71
CA HIS A 39 18.60 -12.37 0.57
C HIS A 39 18.80 -12.81 -0.89
N GLY A 40 18.39 -12.01 -1.87
CA GLY A 40 18.66 -12.23 -3.29
C GLY A 40 17.75 -13.25 -3.96
N LEU A 41 16.56 -13.52 -3.41
CA LEU A 41 15.60 -14.45 -4.01
C LEU A 41 14.86 -13.88 -5.24
N GLY A 42 15.04 -12.59 -5.54
CA GLY A 42 14.49 -11.94 -6.72
C GLY A 42 14.19 -10.45 -6.51
N VAL A 43 13.24 -9.95 -7.30
CA VAL A 43 12.70 -8.59 -7.18
C VAL A 43 11.32 -8.63 -6.52
N GLY A 44 11.06 -7.67 -5.64
CA GLY A 44 9.76 -7.45 -5.03
C GLY A 44 9.04 -6.29 -5.69
N PHE A 45 7.72 -6.31 -5.62
CA PHE A 45 6.87 -5.22 -6.07
C PHE A 45 6.08 -4.68 -4.88
N VAL A 46 6.04 -3.35 -4.76
CA VAL A 46 5.45 -2.68 -3.60
C VAL A 46 4.89 -1.34 -4.04
N LEU A 47 3.83 -0.87 -3.37
CA LEU A 47 3.39 0.51 -3.54
C LEU A 47 4.40 1.44 -2.87
N GLU A 48 4.63 2.61 -3.46
CA GLU A 48 5.67 3.53 -3.00
C GLU A 48 5.57 3.85 -1.49
N GLN A 49 4.34 4.06 -1.01
CA GLN A 49 4.06 4.38 0.40
C GLN A 49 4.11 3.20 1.37
N ASP A 50 4.14 1.96 0.87
CA ASP A 50 4.11 0.76 1.71
C ASP A 50 5.50 0.31 2.17
N LEU A 51 6.56 0.76 1.49
CA LEU A 51 7.93 0.42 1.86
C LEU A 51 8.47 1.43 2.87
N ARG A 52 8.93 0.93 4.02
CA ARG A 52 9.68 1.75 4.96
C ARG A 52 11.08 2.02 4.39
N PRO A 53 11.65 3.22 4.59
CA PRO A 53 13.03 3.49 4.21
C PRO A 53 13.98 2.43 4.78
N ASP A 54 14.67 1.71 3.91
CA ASP A 54 15.67 0.69 4.27
C ASP A 54 16.82 0.78 3.26
N PRO A 55 18.07 1.03 3.71
CA PRO A 55 19.22 1.21 2.82
C PRO A 55 19.62 -0.05 2.05
N ARG A 56 19.07 -1.22 2.39
CA ARG A 56 19.32 -2.47 1.68
C ARG A 56 18.58 -2.54 0.34
N PHE A 57 17.60 -1.66 0.10
CA PHE A 57 16.81 -1.65 -1.13
C PHE A 57 17.18 -0.50 -2.05
N ILE A 58 17.08 -0.77 -3.35
CA ILE A 58 17.07 0.25 -4.40
C ILE A 58 15.68 0.23 -5.01
N MET A 59 14.99 1.38 -4.95
CA MET A 59 13.67 1.54 -5.53
C MET A 59 13.78 1.96 -6.98
N LEU A 60 13.07 1.24 -7.86
CA LEU A 60 12.97 1.55 -9.28
C LEU A 60 11.50 1.83 -9.60
N PRO A 61 11.15 3.04 -10.09
CA PRO A 61 9.79 3.34 -10.49
C PRO A 61 9.41 2.54 -11.75
N ILE A 62 8.18 2.02 -11.78
CA ILE A 62 7.62 1.34 -12.94
C ILE A 62 6.78 2.36 -13.72
N VAL A 63 7.28 2.79 -14.88
CA VAL A 63 6.68 3.89 -15.66
C VAL A 63 5.35 3.49 -16.33
N GLU A 64 5.08 2.20 -16.45
CA GLU A 64 3.83 1.63 -16.96
C GLU A 64 2.73 1.55 -15.89
N ALA A 65 3.08 1.74 -14.61
CA ALA A 65 2.17 1.60 -13.47
C ALA A 65 1.96 2.95 -12.76
N THR A 66 1.30 3.88 -13.45
CA THR A 66 1.08 5.26 -12.98
C THR A 66 -0.30 5.49 -12.37
N ASP A 67 -1.10 4.45 -12.20
CA ASP A 67 -2.46 4.57 -11.68
C ASP A 67 -2.42 4.99 -10.20
N ASP A 68 -3.21 6.01 -9.85
CA ASP A 68 -3.33 6.46 -8.47
C ASP A 68 -4.02 5.40 -7.60
N VAL A 69 -3.41 5.08 -6.45
CA VAL A 69 -4.02 4.16 -5.48
C VAL A 69 -4.88 4.95 -4.51
N VAL A 70 -6.19 4.71 -4.56
CA VAL A 70 -7.14 5.33 -3.64
C VAL A 70 -7.39 4.41 -2.45
N GLU A 71 -6.79 4.74 -1.30
CA GLU A 71 -7.06 4.05 -0.05
C GLU A 71 -8.41 4.49 0.56
N HIS A 72 -9.14 3.54 1.16
CA HIS A 72 -10.46 3.80 1.72
C HIS A 72 -10.51 3.40 3.20
N GLU A 73 -10.97 4.32 4.04
CA GLU A 73 -11.30 4.02 5.43
C GLU A 73 -12.76 3.57 5.53
N VAL A 74 -12.98 2.37 6.06
CA VAL A 74 -14.30 1.75 6.14
C VAL A 74 -14.65 1.38 7.58
N TRP A 75 -15.90 1.63 7.96
CA TRP A 75 -16.43 1.26 9.26
C TRP A 75 -17.89 0.80 9.15
N ILE A 76 -18.33 0.03 10.15
CA ILE A 76 -19.73 -0.39 10.24
C ILE A 76 -20.57 0.81 10.66
N LYS A 77 -21.58 1.16 9.85
CA LYS A 77 -22.45 2.34 10.07
C LYS A 77 -22.97 2.45 11.51
N ASN A 78 -23.44 1.33 12.07
CA ASN A 78 -24.02 1.27 13.42
C ASN A 78 -23.00 1.46 14.55
N ARG A 79 -21.70 1.47 14.25
CA ARG A 79 -20.62 1.66 15.22
C ARG A 79 -19.99 3.05 15.16
N ARG A 80 -20.41 3.91 14.20
CA ARG A 80 -19.87 5.27 14.02
C ARG A 80 -20.04 6.16 15.26
N SER A 81 -21.09 5.93 16.05
CA SER A 81 -21.37 6.73 17.25
C SER A 81 -20.53 6.35 18.47
N LEU A 82 -19.82 5.21 18.43
CA LEU A 82 -18.94 4.81 19.53
C LEU A 82 -17.76 5.78 19.59
N PRO A 83 -17.49 6.44 20.74
CA PRO A 83 -16.46 7.48 20.83
C PRO A 83 -15.11 7.05 20.26
N GLY A 84 -14.61 5.88 20.68
CA GLY A 84 -13.31 5.39 20.19
C GLY A 84 -13.24 5.14 18.68
N ILE A 85 -14.35 4.76 18.03
CA ILE A 85 -14.38 4.57 16.57
C ILE A 85 -14.42 5.92 15.86
N ARG A 86 -15.23 6.86 16.36
CA ARG A 86 -15.29 8.21 15.82
C ARG A 86 -13.93 8.90 15.92
N ASP A 87 -13.29 8.83 17.08
CA ASP A 87 -12.02 9.49 17.34
C ASP A 87 -10.90 8.86 16.50
N PHE A 88 -10.92 7.54 16.28
CA PHE A 88 -10.02 6.87 15.35
C PHE A 88 -10.23 7.32 13.90
N ILE A 89 -11.48 7.35 13.41
CA ILE A 89 -11.78 7.80 12.04
C ILE A 89 -11.30 9.24 11.84
N GLN A 90 -11.57 10.12 12.81
CA GLN A 90 -11.13 11.51 12.74
C GLN A 90 -9.61 11.60 12.63
N LEU A 91 -8.88 10.92 13.51
CA LEU A 91 -7.42 10.90 13.49
C LEU A 91 -6.87 10.34 12.17
N ALA A 92 -7.44 9.24 11.68
CA ALA A 92 -6.98 8.57 10.49
C ALA A 92 -7.20 9.44 9.23
N MET A 93 -8.35 10.11 9.14
CA MET A 93 -8.62 11.13 8.13
C MET A 93 -7.68 12.33 8.22
N GLU A 94 -7.36 12.83 9.41
CA GLU A 94 -6.40 13.93 9.59
C GLU A 94 -5.00 13.57 9.09
N LEU A 95 -4.54 12.36 9.41
CA LEU A 95 -3.21 11.87 9.03
C LEU A 95 -3.07 11.60 7.53
N ARG A 96 -4.14 11.13 6.86
CA ARG A 96 -4.09 10.77 5.42
C ARG A 96 -4.59 11.85 4.48
N CYS A 97 -5.58 12.66 4.88
CA CYS A 97 -6.21 13.66 4.00
C CYS A 97 -5.67 15.08 4.19
N GLY A 98 -4.70 15.30 5.10
CA GLY A 98 -3.96 16.56 5.18
C GLY A 98 -4.86 17.79 5.32
N THR A 99 -5.69 17.85 6.35
CA THR A 99 -6.20 19.15 6.82
C THR A 99 -5.52 19.49 8.15
N PHE A 100 -4.31 20.04 8.06
CA PHE A 100 -3.76 20.83 9.16
C PHE A 100 -4.64 22.08 9.30
N ILE A 101 -5.67 22.02 10.13
CA ILE A 101 -6.27 23.24 10.66
C ILE A 101 -5.21 23.79 11.61
N SER A 102 -4.47 24.81 11.16
CA SER A 102 -3.68 25.63 12.08
C SER A 102 -4.65 26.12 13.15
N ALA A 103 -4.47 25.64 14.38
CA ALA A 103 -5.03 26.29 15.54
C ALA A 103 -4.38 27.67 15.61
N GLU A 104 -5.03 28.67 15.03
CA GLU A 104 -4.72 30.06 15.35
C GLU A 104 -5.05 30.28 16.82
N VAL A 105 -4.02 30.75 17.51
CA VAL A 105 -4.05 31.29 18.86
C VAL A 105 -5.14 32.35 18.97
N SER A 106 -6.02 32.21 19.95
CA SER A 106 -6.64 33.32 20.69
C SER A 106 -7.04 32.85 22.09
#